data_AF-A0A6C0F4M6-F1
#
_entry.id   AF-A0A6C0F4M6-F1
#
_cell.length_a   1.000
_cell.length_b   1.000
_cell.length_c   1.000
_cell.angle_alpha   90.00
_cell.angle_beta   90.00
_cell.angle_gamma   90.00
#
_symmetry.space_group_name_H-M   'P 1'
#
loop_
_entity.id
_entity.type
_entity.pdbx_description
1 polymer ?
#
loop_
_entity_poly.entity_id
_entity_poly.type
_entity_poly.pdbx_seq_one_letter_code
_entity_poly.pdbx_strand_id
1 'polypeptide(L)' 'MLGGAMKSVSKKLMKGYLEDTWTMVAFSIIFLLLKTYVVQYTYNAVWPRLVENSGGSTERFRSLRFHEALMLVLFVSFIL' A
#
# COMPACT_ATOMS: atom_id res chain seq x y z
N MET A 1 -18.18 -39.40 -22.31
CA MET A 1 -18.78 -38.32 -21.49
C MET A 1 -17.80 -37.64 -20.50
N LEU A 2 -16.54 -38.10 -20.38
CA LEU A 2 -15.55 -37.58 -19.43
C LEU A 2 -14.98 -36.18 -19.78
N GLY A 3 -14.87 -35.83 -21.06
CA GLY A 3 -14.24 -34.55 -21.48
C GLY A 3 -15.04 -33.29 -21.13
N GLY A 4 -16.38 -33.36 -21.10
CA GLY A 4 -17.24 -32.23 -20.74
C GLY A 4 -17.22 -31.91 -19.25
N ALA A 5 -17.18 -32.96 -18.40
CA ALA A 5 -17.05 -32.82 -16.96
C ALA A 5 -15.67 -32.30 -16.56
N MET A 6 -14.60 -32.74 -17.23
CA MET A 6 -13.24 -32.25 -16.97
C MET A 6 -13.09 -30.77 -17.35
N LYS A 7 -13.71 -30.33 -18.45
CA LYS A 7 -13.68 -28.92 -18.90
C LYS A 7 -14.49 -27.98 -17.99
N SER A 8 -15.59 -28.45 -17.40
CA SER A 8 -16.36 -27.65 -16.43
C SER A 8 -15.67 -27.55 -15.08
N VAL A 9 -15.01 -28.61 -14.63
CA VAL A 9 -14.18 -28.62 -13.42
C VAL A 9 -12.97 -27.70 -13.58
N SER A 10 -12.24 -27.76 -14.71
CA SER A 10 -11.11 -26.85 -14.94
C SER A 10 -11.55 -25.37 -14.98
N LYS A 11 -12.71 -25.09 -15.60
CA LYS A 11 -13.26 -23.73 -15.67
C LYS A 11 -13.68 -23.20 -14.30
N LYS A 12 -14.24 -24.05 -13.44
CA LYS A 12 -14.58 -23.67 -12.05
C LYS A 12 -13.34 -23.45 -11.19
N LEU A 13 -12.33 -24.32 -11.30
CA LEU A 13 -11.05 -24.15 -10.61
C LEU A 13 -10.36 -22.85 -11.05
N MET A 14 -10.26 -22.62 -12.36
CA MET A 14 -9.64 -21.42 -12.92
C MET A 14 -10.39 -20.14 -12.53
N LYS A 15 -11.74 -20.17 -12.47
CA LYS A 15 -12.53 -19.05 -11.94
C LYS A 15 -12.23 -18.79 -10.46
N GLY A 16 -12.12 -19.86 -9.65
CA GLY A 16 -11.73 -19.76 -8.24
C GLY A 16 -10.35 -19.15 -8.05
N TYR A 17 -9.34 -19.61 -8.80
CA TYR A 17 -7.99 -19.04 -8.77
C TYR A 17 -7.96 -17.57 -9.19
N LEU A 18 -8.73 -17.18 -10.22
CA LEU A 18 -8.81 -15.78 -10.65
C LEU A 18 -9.48 -14.91 -9.58
N GLU A 19 -10.59 -15.35 -8.99
CA GLU A 19 -11.27 -14.62 -7.90
C GLU A 19 -10.36 -14.46 -6.67
N ASP A 20 -9.61 -15.50 -6.31
CA ASP A 20 -8.66 -15.46 -5.19
C ASP A 20 -7.47 -14.51 -5.49
N THR A 21 -6.95 -14.55 -6.71
CA THR A 21 -5.89 -13.63 -7.17
C THR A 21 -6.35 -12.17 -7.14
N TRP A 22 -7.56 -11.88 -7.62
CA TRP A 22 -8.11 -10.52 -7.57
C TRP A 22 -8.32 -10.03 -6.14
N THR A 23 -8.74 -10.92 -5.26
CA THR A 23 -8.89 -10.63 -3.83
C THR A 23 -7.53 -10.30 -3.20
N MET A 24 -6.49 -11.09 -3.48
CA MET A 24 -5.13 -10.83 -3.01
C MET A 24 -4.57 -9.49 -3.52
N VAL A 25 -4.79 -9.17 -4.80
CA VAL A 25 -4.38 -7.88 -5.37
C VAL A 25 -5.12 -6.72 -4.69
N ALA A 26 -6.43 -6.84 -4.48
CA ALA A 26 -7.23 -5.84 -3.79
C ALA A 26 -6.71 -5.59 -2.36
N PHE A 27 -6.46 -6.66 -1.59
CA PHE A 27 -5.86 -6.53 -0.26
C PHE A 27 -4.48 -5.90 -0.29
N SER A 28 -3.65 -6.25 -1.27
CA SER A 28 -2.31 -5.67 -1.43
C SER A 28 -2.39 -4.15 -1.66
N ILE A 29 -3.32 -3.70 -2.49
CA ILE A 29 -3.57 -2.27 -2.72
C ILE A 29 -4.06 -1.60 -1.44
N ILE A 30 -5.01 -2.20 -0.72
CA ILE A 30 -5.52 -1.67 0.55
C ILE A 30 -4.38 -1.53 1.57
N PHE A 31 -3.53 -2.55 1.71
CA PHE A 31 -2.37 -2.52 2.60
C PHE A 31 -1.38 -1.43 2.19
N LEU A 32 -1.14 -1.24 0.90
CA LEU A 32 -0.28 -0.17 0.40
C LEU A 32 -0.83 1.21 0.79
N LEU A 33 -2.13 1.46 0.57
CA LEU A 33 -2.79 2.71 0.92
C LEU A 33 -2.74 2.95 2.43
N LEU A 34 -2.97 1.91 3.25
CA LEU A 34 -2.88 1.98 4.70
C LEU A 34 -1.45 2.33 5.14
N LYS A 35 -0.44 1.67 4.57
CA LYS A 35 0.98 1.96 4.84
C LYS A 35 1.31 3.41 4.49
N THR A 36 0.87 3.90 3.33
CA THR A 36 1.03 5.31 2.94
C THR A 36 0.39 6.26 3.94
N TYR A 37 -0.83 5.96 4.39
CA TYR A 37 -1.52 6.80 5.37
C TYR A 37 -0.77 6.85 6.70
N VAL A 38 -0.29 5.70 7.19
CA VAL A 38 0.53 5.63 8.41
C VAL A 38 1.79 6.46 8.26
N VAL A 39 2.54 6.32 7.17
CA VAL A 39 3.77 7.10 6.92
C VAL A 39 3.48 8.59 6.85
N GLN A 40 2.43 8.99 6.15
CA GLN A 40 2.01 10.39 6.06
C GLN A 40 1.71 10.96 7.46
N TYR A 41 0.89 10.26 8.24
CA TYR A 41 0.49 10.69 9.56
C TYR A 41 1.69 10.77 10.51
N THR A 42 2.51 9.72 10.57
CA THR A 42 3.69 9.66 11.43
C THR A 42 4.68 10.77 11.08
N TYR A 43 4.98 10.99 9.81
CA TYR A 43 5.87 12.07 9.40
C TYR A 43 5.33 13.44 9.85
N ASN A 44 4.06 13.71 9.58
CA ASN A 44 3.44 14.99 9.91
C ASN A 44 3.31 15.25 11.41
N ALA A 45 3.16 14.21 12.22
CA ALA A 45 3.02 14.33 13.67
C ALA A 45 4.38 14.38 14.39
N VAL A 46 5.34 13.56 13.96
CA VAL A 46 6.60 13.32 14.68
C VAL A 46 7.70 14.28 14.24
N TRP A 47 7.81 14.56 12.95
CA TRP A 47 8.88 15.39 12.40
C TRP A 47 8.95 16.81 12.99
N PRO A 48 7.86 17.61 13.05
CA PRO A 48 7.95 18.97 13.59
C PRO A 48 8.36 18.96 15.08
N ARG A 49 7.86 18.00 15.86
CA ARG A 49 8.23 17.84 17.28
C ARG A 49 9.70 17.50 17.47
N LEU A 50 10.26 16.64 16.61
CA LEU A 50 11.69 16.31 16.64
C LEU A 50 12.55 17.53 16.33
N VAL A 51 12.16 18.34 15.35
CA VAL A 51 12.88 19.56 14.97
C VAL A 51 12.86 20.59 16.10
N GLU A 52 11.69 20.84 16.68
CA GLU A 52 11.55 21.77 17.82
C GLU A 52 12.38 21.34 19.03
N ASN A 53 12.33 20.06 19.39
CA ASN A 53 13.11 19.52 20.51
C ASN A 53 14.63 19.57 20.28
N SER A 54 15.07 19.63 19.03
CA SER A 54 16.50 19.74 18.67
C SER A 54 16.97 21.19 18.56
N GLY A 55 16.14 22.16 18.94
CA GLY A 55 16.44 23.60 18.84
C GLY A 55 16.33 24.16 17.41
N GLY A 56 15.73 23.41 16.49
CA GLY A 56 15.44 23.85 15.12
C GLY A 56 14.14 24.67 15.02
N SER A 57 13.96 25.34 13.89
CA SER A 57 12.73 26.09 13.57
C SER A 57 11.80 25.29 12.64
N THR A 58 10.51 25.29 12.95
CA THR A 58 9.45 24.67 12.13
C THR A 58 8.83 25.64 11.11
N GLU A 59 9.33 26.87 10.97
CA GLU A 59 8.78 27.86 10.02
C GLU A 59 8.78 27.39 8.56
N ARG A 60 9.71 26.51 8.20
CA ARG A 60 9.82 25.92 6.85
C ARG A 60 9.25 24.51 6.76
N PHE A 61 8.66 24.00 7.84
CA PHE A 61 8.06 22.67 7.83
C PHE A 61 6.91 22.62 6.83
N ARG A 62 6.92 21.60 5.97
CA ARG A 62 5.85 21.32 5.03
C ARG A 62 5.33 19.93 5.30
N SER A 63 4.05 19.86 5.66
CA SER A 63 3.35 18.60 5.85
C SER A 63 3.35 17.80 4.54
N LEU A 64 3.64 16.52 4.65
CA LEU A 64 3.60 15.56 3.56
C LEU A 64 2.14 15.32 3.15
N ARG A 65 1.84 15.56 1.88
CA ARG A 65 0.55 15.23 1.26
C ARG A 65 0.51 13.76 0.91
N PHE A 66 -0.69 13.23 0.71
CA PHE A 66 -0.88 11.79 0.46
C PHE A 66 -0.07 11.28 -0.75
N HIS A 67 -0.05 12.02 -1.87
CA HIS A 67 0.71 11.63 -3.05
C HIS A 67 2.24 11.65 -2.81
N GLU A 68 2.73 12.61 -2.03
CA GLU A 68 4.15 12.69 -1.63
C GLU A 68 4.52 11.51 -0.73
N ALA A 69 3.65 11.16 0.22
CA ALA A 69 3.81 9.97 1.07
C ALA A 69 3.73 8.67 0.26
N LEU A 70 2.85 8.60 -0.75
CA LEU A 70 2.74 7.44 -1.63
C LEU A 70 4.02 7.25 -2.43
N MET A 71 4.55 8.33 -3.03
CA MET A 71 5.83 8.29 -3.73
C MET A 71 6.95 7.84 -2.80
N LEU A 72 7.01 8.37 -1.57
CA LEU A 72 8.01 7.96 -0.59
C LEU A 72 7.92 6.46 -0.26
N VAL A 73 6.71 5.96 0.00
CA VAL A 73 6.49 4.54 0.29
C VAL A 73 6.87 3.65 -0.89
N LEU A 74 6.55 4.06 -2.13
CA LEU A 74 6.96 3.34 -3.32
C LEU A 74 8.49 3.35 -3.46
N PHE A 75 9.13 4.52 -3.36
CA PHE A 75 10.59 4.65 -3.42
C PHE A 75 11.29 3.72 -2.43
N VAL A 76 10.87 3.73 -1.17
CA VAL A 76 11.44 2.84 -0.14
C VAL A 76 11.18 1.38 -0.46
N SER A 77 10.00 1.02 -0.98
CA SER A 77 9.66 -0.38 -1.27
C SER A 77 10.38 -0.96 -2.50
N PHE A 78 10.99 -0.13 -3.35
CA PHE A 78 11.77 -0.58 -4.51
C PHE A 78 13.29 -0.47 -4.30
N ILE A 79 13.74 0.43 -3.41
CA ILE A 79 15.16 0.60 -3.07
C ILE A 79 15.61 -0.39 -1.99
N LEU A 80 14.70 -0.76 -1.08
CA LEU A 80 14.96 -1.58 0.10
C LEU A 80 14.27 -2.93 -0.03
#